data_AF-A0A526RZC2-F1
#
_entry.id   AF-A0A526RZC2-F1
#
_cell.length_a   1.000
_cell.length_b   1.000
_cell.length_c   1.000
_cell.angle_alpha   90.00
_cell.angle_beta   90.00
_cell.angle_gamma   90.00
#
_symmetry.space_group_name_H-M   'P 1'
#
loop_
_entity.id
_entity.type
_entity.pdbx_description
1 polymer ?
#
loop_
_entity_poly.entity_id
_entity_poly.type
_entity_poly.pdbx_seq_one_letter_code
_entity_poly.pdbx_strand_id
1 'polypeptide(L)'
;HMPDLPIVVDHAAKPFIAKGILEPWASDMAALAKRPSVVCKFSGLVTEAGPNWSIAGLKPYADHLLACFGPDRLMFGSDWPVCELAATYENWLAAARELLAGLSPVEQDAVFGGTAARFYGIS
;
A
#
# COMPACT_ATOMS: atom_id res chain seq x y z
N HIS A 1 15.29 -13.22 17.81
CA HIS A 1 14.00 -12.79 17.22
C HIS A 1 13.55 -11.53 17.97
N MET A 2 13.13 -10.45 17.30
CA MET A 2 12.61 -9.25 17.97
C MET A 2 11.11 -9.10 17.64
N PRO A 3 10.19 -9.60 18.49
CA PRO A 3 8.76 -9.61 18.20
C PRO A 3 8.15 -8.20 18.17
N ASP A 4 8.68 -7.29 18.99
CA ASP A 4 8.12 -5.96 19.22
C ASP A 4 8.73 -4.86 18.35
N LEU A 5 9.74 -5.19 17.53
CA LEU A 5 10.33 -4.22 16.61
C LEU A 5 9.25 -3.75 15.61
N PRO A 6 8.94 -2.45 15.53
CA PRO A 6 8.05 -1.91 14.49
C PRO A 6 8.71 -2.07 13.12
N ILE A 7 7.97 -2.64 12.16
CA ILE A 7 8.48 -2.94 10.81
C ILE A 7 7.54 -2.34 9.77
N VAL A 8 8.12 -1.72 8.74
CA VAL A 8 7.39 -1.27 7.56
C VAL A 8 7.71 -2.19 6.38
N VAL A 9 6.70 -2.77 5.76
CA VAL A 9 6.83 -3.39 4.44
C VAL A 9 6.80 -2.28 3.38
N ASP A 10 7.89 -2.17 2.62
CA ASP A 10 8.03 -1.16 1.58
C ASP A 10 7.34 -1.61 0.28
N HIS A 11 6.67 -0.69 -0.41
CA HIS A 11 6.08 -0.89 -1.74
C HIS A 11 5.23 -2.15 -1.87
N ALA A 12 4.45 -2.48 -0.84
CA ALA A 12 3.65 -3.71 -0.77
C ALA A 12 4.46 -4.99 -1.04
N ALA A 13 5.77 -5.03 -0.77
CA ALA A 13 6.67 -6.12 -1.14
C ALA A 13 6.70 -6.46 -2.64
N LYS A 14 6.40 -5.47 -3.51
CA LYS A 14 6.54 -5.54 -4.98
C LYS A 14 5.82 -6.73 -5.62
N PRO A 15 4.47 -6.78 -5.56
CA PRO A 15 3.71 -7.81 -6.28
C PRO A 15 3.95 -7.75 -7.79
N PHE A 16 3.88 -8.89 -8.48
CA PHE A 16 4.03 -8.95 -9.94
C PHE A 16 2.74 -8.49 -10.68
N ILE A 17 2.34 -7.23 -10.49
CA ILE A 17 1.06 -6.70 -10.99
C ILE A 17 0.97 -6.72 -12.51
N ALA A 18 2.03 -6.34 -13.22
CA ALA A 18 2.05 -6.37 -14.69
C ALA A 18 1.80 -7.78 -15.27
N LYS A 19 2.02 -8.84 -14.48
CA LYS A 19 1.73 -10.24 -14.86
C LYS A 19 0.38 -10.74 -14.35
N GLY A 20 -0.36 -9.93 -13.58
CA GLY A 20 -1.61 -10.34 -12.94
C GLY A 20 -1.44 -11.44 -11.89
N ILE A 21 -0.25 -11.59 -11.31
CA ILE A 21 0.07 -12.68 -10.38
C ILE A 21 -0.16 -12.21 -8.93
N LEU A 22 -1.13 -12.84 -8.27
CA LEU A 22 -1.48 -12.53 -6.88
C LEU A 22 -0.78 -13.45 -5.87
N GLU A 23 -0.62 -14.74 -6.18
CA GLU A 23 0.07 -15.70 -5.31
C GLU A 23 1.50 -15.95 -5.79
N PRO A 24 2.47 -16.18 -4.89
CA PRO A 24 2.33 -16.36 -3.43
C PRO A 24 2.25 -15.05 -2.63
N TRP A 25 2.37 -13.90 -3.30
CA TRP A 25 2.44 -12.58 -2.66
C TRP A 25 1.29 -12.35 -1.67
N ALA A 26 0.06 -12.70 -2.04
CA ALA A 26 -1.09 -12.51 -1.16
C ALA A 26 -0.97 -13.33 0.12
N SER A 27 -0.63 -14.61 0.02
CA SER A 27 -0.40 -15.48 1.18
C SER A 27 0.72 -14.96 2.08
N ASP A 28 1.83 -14.48 1.50
CA ASP A 28 2.97 -13.96 2.23
C ASP A 28 2.64 -12.64 2.94
N MET A 29 1.92 -11.72 2.29
CA MET A 29 1.45 -10.48 2.91
C MET A 29 0.47 -10.75 4.06
N ALA A 30 -0.42 -11.73 3.91
CA ALA A 30 -1.32 -12.15 4.99
C ALA A 30 -0.55 -12.75 6.17
N ALA A 31 0.51 -13.51 5.91
CA ALA A 31 1.39 -14.05 6.95
C ALA A 31 2.13 -12.94 7.72
N LEU A 32 2.65 -11.92 7.01
CA LEU A 32 3.27 -10.74 7.62
C LEU A 32 2.27 -9.96 8.48
N ALA A 33 1.05 -9.76 7.97
CA ALA A 33 0.02 -8.97 8.63
C ALA A 33 -0.50 -9.57 9.96
N LYS A 34 -0.28 -10.87 10.20
CA LYS A 34 -0.54 -11.52 11.51
C LYS A 34 0.26 -10.90 12.66
N ARG A 35 1.34 -10.18 12.34
CA ARG A 35 2.15 -9.46 13.32
C ARG A 35 1.63 -8.03 13.49
N PRO A 36 1.12 -7.64 14.68
CA PRO A 36 0.53 -6.32 14.86
C PRO A 36 1.56 -5.17 14.74
N SER A 37 2.85 -5.45 14.98
CA SER A 37 3.96 -4.50 14.82
C SER A 37 4.38 -4.24 13.36
N VAL A 38 3.78 -4.95 12.40
CA VAL A 38 4.05 -4.76 10.98
C VAL A 38 2.98 -3.86 10.36
N VAL A 39 3.44 -2.78 9.73
CA VAL A 39 2.66 -1.89 8.86
C VAL A 39 3.15 -2.02 7.42
N CYS A 40 2.35 -1.57 6.45
CA CYS A 40 2.70 -1.61 5.04
C CYS A 40 2.51 -0.26 4.39
N LYS A 41 3.46 0.12 3.52
CA LYS A 41 3.25 1.26 2.63
C LYS A 41 2.32 0.89 1.48
N PHE A 42 1.32 1.71 1.25
CA PHE A 42 0.51 1.73 0.05
C PHE A 42 1.23 2.60 -1.00
N SER A 43 2.25 2.03 -1.61
CA SER A 43 3.16 2.70 -2.55
C SER A 43 3.69 1.73 -3.61
N GLY A 44 4.27 2.25 -4.69
CA GLY A 44 4.96 1.46 -5.73
C GLY A 44 4.06 0.61 -6.66
N LEU A 45 2.75 0.50 -6.39
CA LEU A 45 1.85 -0.37 -7.14
C LEU A 45 1.77 -0.02 -8.64
N VAL A 46 1.73 1.27 -8.98
CA VAL A 46 1.71 1.72 -10.38
C VAL A 46 2.97 1.33 -11.14
N THR A 47 4.12 1.36 -10.49
CA THR A 47 5.40 0.97 -11.09
C THR A 47 5.44 -0.52 -11.38
N GLU A 48 4.98 -1.34 -10.43
CA GLU A 48 4.91 -2.80 -10.61
C GLU A 48 3.82 -3.24 -11.62
N ALA A 49 2.82 -2.39 -11.86
CA ALA A 49 1.80 -2.59 -12.90
C ALA A 49 2.26 -2.16 -14.30
N GLY A 50 3.25 -1.27 -14.39
CA GLY A 50 3.78 -0.73 -15.64
C GLY A 50 2.87 0.34 -16.28
N PRO A 51 3.27 0.91 -17.44
CA PRO A 51 2.65 2.13 -18.00
C PRO A 51 1.19 1.99 -18.45
N ASN A 52 0.68 0.76 -18.62
CA ASN A 52 -0.70 0.47 -19.02
C ASN A 52 -1.58 0.07 -17.83
N TRP A 53 -1.22 0.49 -16.62
CA TRP A 53 -1.99 0.19 -15.42
C TRP A 53 -3.43 0.74 -15.51
N SER A 54 -4.33 0.14 -14.74
CA SER A 54 -5.70 0.62 -14.57
C SER A 54 -6.16 0.42 -13.13
N ILE A 55 -7.14 1.19 -12.68
CA ILE A 55 -7.74 1.02 -11.35
C ILE A 55 -8.21 -0.42 -11.15
N ALA A 56 -8.89 -1.01 -12.14
CA ALA A 56 -9.34 -2.39 -12.10
C ALA A 56 -8.18 -3.40 -11.93
N GLY A 57 -7.02 -3.15 -12.57
CA GLY A 57 -5.83 -3.99 -12.42
C GLY A 57 -5.13 -3.85 -11.07
N LEU A 58 -5.19 -2.67 -10.45
CA LEU A 58 -4.61 -2.42 -9.13
C LEU A 58 -5.52 -2.89 -7.98
N LYS A 59 -6.84 -2.88 -8.21
CA LYS A 59 -7.85 -3.15 -7.19
C LYS A 59 -7.66 -4.46 -6.41
N PRO A 60 -7.34 -5.62 -7.03
CA PRO A 60 -7.11 -6.86 -6.27
C PRO A 60 -5.99 -6.75 -5.24
N TYR A 61 -4.93 -6.00 -5.54
CA TYR A 61 -3.79 -5.80 -4.65
C TYR A 61 -4.13 -4.80 -3.55
N ALA A 62 -4.81 -3.70 -3.90
CA ALA A 62 -5.27 -2.71 -2.93
C ALA A 62 -6.25 -3.31 -1.91
N ASP A 63 -7.24 -4.06 -2.40
CA ASP A 63 -8.23 -4.74 -1.55
C ASP A 63 -7.57 -5.77 -0.63
N HIS A 64 -6.59 -6.53 -1.14
CA HIS A 64 -5.85 -7.50 -0.35
C HIS A 64 -5.01 -6.85 0.76
N LEU A 65 -4.31 -5.75 0.44
CA LEU A 65 -3.58 -4.96 1.43
C LEU A 65 -4.51 -4.42 2.51
N LEU A 66 -5.67 -3.87 2.11
CA LEU A 66 -6.64 -3.34 3.05
C LEU A 66 -7.20 -4.44 3.96
N ALA A 67 -7.55 -5.60 3.40
CA ALA A 67 -8.05 -6.74 4.16
C ALA A 67 -7.01 -7.29 5.16
N CYS A 68 -5.72 -7.28 4.79
CA CYS A 68 -4.66 -7.81 5.65
C CYS A 68 -4.27 -6.85 6.77
N PHE A 69 -4.03 -5.58 6.43
CA PHE A 69 -3.43 -4.61 7.36
C PHE A 69 -4.49 -3.76 8.06
N GLY A 70 -5.60 -3.47 7.38
CA GLY A 70 -6.55 -2.44 7.79
C GLY A 70 -5.98 -1.02 7.58
N PRO A 71 -6.84 0.01 7.63
CA PRO A 71 -6.45 1.40 7.36
C PRO A 71 -5.41 1.94 8.35
N ASP A 72 -5.45 1.50 9.61
CA ASP A 72 -4.52 1.96 10.66
C ASP A 72 -3.09 1.42 10.55
N ARG A 73 -2.86 0.47 9.63
CA ARG A 73 -1.53 -0.11 9.36
C ARG A 73 -1.13 0.01 7.89
N LEU A 74 -1.87 0.79 7.10
CA LEU A 74 -1.47 1.25 5.79
C LEU A 74 -1.05 2.71 5.84
N MET A 75 0.01 3.06 5.09
CA MET A 75 0.44 4.44 4.92
C MET A 75 0.72 4.73 3.44
N PHE A 76 0.11 5.77 2.88
CA PHE A 76 0.36 6.18 1.50
C PHE A 76 1.82 6.63 1.33
N GLY A 77 2.41 6.28 0.19
CA GLY A 77 3.67 6.86 -0.28
C GLY A 77 3.66 6.96 -1.79
N SER A 78 4.16 8.08 -2.33
CA SER A 78 4.19 8.28 -3.77
C SER A 78 5.24 7.41 -4.46
N ASP A 79 6.34 7.12 -3.78
CA ASP A 79 7.56 6.57 -4.40
C ASP A 79 8.11 7.51 -5.50
N TRP A 80 7.91 8.83 -5.36
CA TRP A 80 8.49 9.81 -6.27
C TRP A 80 10.03 9.88 -6.08
N PRO A 81 10.82 9.98 -7.16
CA PRO A 81 10.42 10.11 -8.56
C PRO A 81 10.17 8.79 -9.31
N VAL A 82 10.36 7.63 -8.67
CA VAL A 82 10.23 6.31 -9.33
C VAL A 82 8.84 6.08 -9.91
N CYS A 83 7.77 6.59 -9.27
CA CYS A 83 6.42 6.49 -9.79
C CYS A 83 6.27 7.05 -11.22
N GLU A 84 7.10 8.03 -11.62
CA GLU A 84 7.08 8.65 -12.95
C GLU A 84 7.42 7.69 -14.09
N LEU A 85 7.93 6.49 -13.78
CA LEU A 85 8.08 5.40 -14.75
C LEU A 85 6.72 4.87 -15.27
N ALA A 86 5.62 5.10 -14.54
CA ALA A 86 4.29 4.60 -14.89
C ALA A 86 3.16 5.62 -14.70
N ALA A 87 3.32 6.64 -13.84
CA ALA A 87 2.31 7.65 -13.55
C ALA A 87 2.92 8.96 -13.05
N THR A 88 2.26 10.10 -13.30
CA THR A 88 2.58 11.33 -12.56
C THR A 88 2.23 11.18 -11.08
N TYR A 89 2.83 12.01 -10.22
CA TYR A 89 2.48 12.05 -8.79
C TYR A 89 0.97 12.24 -8.58
N GLU A 90 0.37 13.18 -9.32
CA GLU A 90 -1.06 13.52 -9.23
C GLU A 90 -1.95 12.36 -9.64
N ASN A 91 -1.61 11.68 -10.74
CA ASN A 91 -2.35 10.51 -11.21
C ASN A 91 -2.25 9.35 -10.21
N TRP A 92 -1.08 9.10 -9.62
CA TRP A 92 -0.94 8.06 -8.61
C TRP A 92 -1.72 8.41 -7.33
N LEU A 93 -1.65 9.65 -6.86
CA LEU A 93 -2.41 10.09 -5.68
C LEU A 93 -3.93 9.97 -5.92
N ALA A 94 -4.41 10.37 -7.10
CA ALA A 94 -5.82 10.24 -7.47
C ALA A 94 -6.26 8.76 -7.51
N ALA A 95 -5.45 7.90 -8.13
CA ALA A 95 -5.71 6.46 -8.18
C ALA A 95 -5.73 5.82 -6.79
N ALA A 96 -4.80 6.18 -5.91
CA ALA A 96 -4.78 5.69 -4.53
C ALA A 96 -6.05 6.12 -3.77
N ARG A 97 -6.53 7.35 -3.96
CA ARG A 97 -7.79 7.81 -3.36
C ARG A 97 -9.00 7.04 -3.89
N GLU A 98 -9.04 6.77 -5.20
CA GLU A 98 -10.11 5.99 -5.81
C GLU A 98 -10.13 4.55 -5.29
N LEU A 99 -8.97 3.88 -5.24
CA LEU A 99 -8.83 2.52 -4.73
C LEU A 99 -9.27 2.38 -3.27
N LEU A 100 -9.16 3.46 -2.48
CA LEU A 100 -9.50 3.52 -1.07
C LEU A 100 -10.81 4.26 -0.78
N ALA A 101 -11.60 4.60 -1.81
CA ALA A 101 -12.79 5.43 -1.65
C ALA A 101 -13.91 4.78 -0.80
N GLY A 102 -13.85 3.46 -0.60
CA GLY A 102 -14.77 2.73 0.28
C GLY A 102 -14.50 2.93 1.78
N LEU A 103 -13.36 3.51 2.15
CA LEU A 103 -13.02 3.85 3.53
C LEU A 103 -13.80 5.09 4.00
N SER A 104 -14.15 5.12 5.29
CA SER A 104 -14.65 6.32 5.94
C SER A 104 -13.60 7.44 5.92
N PRO A 105 -13.99 8.72 6.09
CA PRO A 105 -13.03 9.83 6.12
C PRO A 105 -11.90 9.64 7.14
N VAL A 106 -12.21 9.12 8.33
CA VAL A 106 -11.23 8.87 9.40
C VAL A 106 -10.21 7.79 8.99
N GLU A 107 -10.67 6.75 8.32
CA GLU A 107 -9.81 5.67 7.83
C GLU A 107 -8.93 6.15 6.66
N GLN A 108 -9.47 7.00 5.77
CA GLN A 108 -8.66 7.63 4.72
C GLN A 108 -7.57 8.53 5.34
N ASP A 109 -7.91 9.36 6.33
CA ASP A 109 -6.94 10.21 7.03
C ASP A 109 -5.85 9.38 7.73
N ALA A 110 -6.21 8.21 8.27
CA ALA A 110 -5.22 7.26 8.79
C ALA A 110 -4.24 6.83 7.69
N VAL A 111 -4.72 6.40 6.52
CA VAL A 111 -3.84 5.95 5.42
C VAL A 111 -3.01 7.09 4.84
N PHE A 112 -3.58 8.27 4.64
CA PHE A 112 -2.91 9.39 3.96
C PHE A 112 -2.02 10.26 4.86
N GLY A 113 -1.87 9.92 6.14
CA GLY A 113 -0.91 10.58 7.01
C GLY A 113 -0.88 10.09 8.45
N GLY A 114 -2.03 9.72 9.02
CA GLY A 114 -2.15 9.36 10.44
C GLY A 114 -1.30 8.16 10.84
N THR A 115 -1.28 7.10 10.02
CA THR A 115 -0.49 5.89 10.26
C THR A 115 1.01 6.19 10.21
N ALA A 116 1.46 7.01 9.24
CA ALA A 116 2.86 7.42 9.15
C ALA A 116 3.27 8.29 10.35
N ALA A 117 2.43 9.26 10.74
CA ALA A 117 2.70 10.12 11.90
C ALA A 117 2.85 9.30 13.20
N ARG A 118 1.95 8.35 13.46
CA ARG A 118 2.03 7.46 14.62
C ARG A 118 3.26 6.54 14.59
N PHE A 119 3.56 5.97 13.42
CA PHE A 119 4.67 5.02 13.27
C PHE A 119 6.04 5.70 13.40
N TYR A 120 6.22 6.87 12.77
CA TYR A 120 7.50 7.58 12.75
C TYR A 120 7.65 8.64 13.85
N GLY A 121 6.62 8.91 14.66
CA GLY A 121 6.67 9.90 15.73
C GLY A 121 6.71 11.34 15.25
N ILE A 122 5.97 11.67 14.18
CA ILE A 122 5.91 13.00 13.57
C ILE A 122 4.72 13.77 14.17
N SER A 123 4.96 15.02 14.57
CA SER A 123 3.97 15.97 15.14
C SER A 123 3.83 17.23 14.30
#